data_AF-A0A948PPG1-F1
#
_entry.id   AF-A0A948PPG1-F1
#
_cell.length_a   1.000
_cell.length_b   1.000
_cell.length_c   1.000
_cell.angle_alpha   90.00
_cell.angle_beta   90.00
_cell.angle_gamma   90.00
#
_symmetry.space_group_name_H-M   'P 1'
#
loop_
_entity.id
_entity.type
_entity.pdbx_description
1 polymer ?
#
loop_
_entity_poly.entity_id
_entity_poly.type
_entity_poly.pdbx_seq_one_letter_code
_entity_poly.pdbx_strand_id
1 'polypeptide(L)'
;MRQFKTTVVESVLKSGMICLLGVAFLSASACRGTVRMKDDPFFDTFYEKARIIMTKEERLVYRSLPDREAKAAFIEDFWAMRDPDPGTEENENKTAFEERIEYADTWFGHHNTHRGRPAGESRSDSRGWDTDRGYVYILLGPPDELY
;
A
#
# COMPACT_ATOMS: atom_id res chain seq x y z
N MET A 1 4.52 68.77 25.99
CA MET A 1 4.16 67.36 26.19
C MET A 1 3.59 66.74 24.91
N ARG A 2 4.42 66.51 23.88
CA ARG A 2 3.95 66.18 22.51
C ARG A 2 4.78 65.06 21.85
N GLN A 3 5.31 64.11 22.63
CA GLN A 3 6.26 63.09 22.14
C GLN A 3 5.85 61.62 22.46
N PHE A 4 4.77 61.38 23.19
CA PHE A 4 4.38 60.01 23.62
C PHE A 4 3.32 59.32 22.74
N LYS A 5 2.66 60.04 21.81
CA LYS A 5 1.59 59.47 20.99
C LYS A 5 2.07 58.84 19.68
N THR A 6 3.30 59.13 19.25
CA THR A 6 3.81 58.73 17.92
C THR A 6 4.37 57.30 17.91
N THR A 7 4.89 56.81 19.05
CA THR A 7 5.54 55.49 19.17
C THR A 7 4.56 54.31 19.08
N VAL A 8 3.31 54.48 19.50
CA VAL A 8 2.29 53.41 19.46
C VAL A 8 1.71 53.23 18.05
N VAL A 9 1.68 54.28 17.22
CA VAL A 9 1.17 54.18 15.85
C VAL A 9 2.21 53.54 14.93
N GLU A 10 3.50 53.83 15.14
CA GLU A 10 4.60 53.22 14.38
C GLU A 10 4.83 51.73 14.69
N SER A 11 4.49 51.26 15.90
CA SER A 11 4.60 49.84 16.25
C SER A 11 3.50 48.99 15.60
N VAL A 12 2.28 49.53 15.47
CA VAL A 12 1.14 48.85 14.84
C VAL A 12 1.31 48.73 13.31
N LEU A 13 1.98 49.70 12.67
CA LEU A 13 2.27 49.67 11.24
C LEU A 13 3.39 48.70 10.84
N LYS A 14 4.35 48.40 11.74
CA LYS A 14 5.44 47.44 11.48
C LYS A 14 5.02 45.97 11.59
N SER A 15 3.90 45.68 12.27
CA SER A 15 3.34 44.32 12.37
C SER A 15 2.45 43.93 11.18
N GLY A 16 2.02 44.87 10.35
CA GLY A 16 1.19 44.62 9.16
C GLY A 16 1.96 44.25 7.89
N MET A 17 3.29 44.32 7.91
CA MET A 17 4.17 44.16 6.74
C MET A 17 4.91 42.81 6.73
N ILE A 18 4.28 41.76 7.26
CA ILE A 18 4.83 40.38 7.26
C ILE A 18 3.97 39.43 6.39
N CYS A 19 2.82 39.87 5.89
CA CYS A 19 1.88 39.00 5.16
C CYS A 19 2.06 38.91 3.64
N LEU A 20 3.13 39.43 3.02
CA LEU A 20 3.29 39.37 1.55
C LEU A 20 4.71 39.04 1.04
N LEU A 21 5.48 38.24 1.78
CA LEU A 21 6.75 37.66 1.29
C LEU A 21 6.83 36.15 1.59
N GLY A 22 5.77 35.42 1.26
CA GLY A 22 5.70 33.96 1.37
C GLY A 22 5.47 33.25 0.03
N VAL A 23 5.64 33.93 -1.11
CA VAL A 23 5.53 33.33 -2.44
C VAL A 23 6.93 33.03 -2.97
N ALA A 24 7.50 31.91 -2.53
CA ALA A 24 8.64 31.25 -3.19
C ALA A 24 8.88 29.84 -2.64
N PHE A 25 7.86 28.98 -2.61
CA PHE A 25 8.11 27.53 -2.60
C PHE A 25 8.15 27.04 -4.06
N LEU A 26 9.11 27.59 -4.81
CA LEU A 26 9.60 27.00 -6.06
C LEU A 26 10.39 25.75 -5.67
N SER A 27 9.66 24.67 -5.35
CA SER A 27 10.21 23.34 -5.41
C SER A 27 10.49 23.06 -6.88
N ALA A 28 11.72 23.33 -7.30
CA ALA A 28 12.27 22.76 -8.50
C ALA A 28 12.26 21.24 -8.33
N SER A 29 11.20 20.59 -8.82
CA SER A 29 11.24 19.17 -9.14
C SER A 29 12.31 19.00 -10.20
N ALA A 30 13.54 18.75 -9.75
CA ALA A 30 14.54 18.11 -10.57
C ALA A 30 13.87 16.84 -11.10
N CYS A 31 13.74 16.75 -12.42
CA CYS A 31 13.44 15.50 -13.11
C CYS A 31 14.54 14.51 -12.75
N ARG A 32 14.38 13.84 -11.61
CA ARG A 32 15.21 12.71 -11.21
C ARG A 32 14.86 11.64 -12.22
N GLY A 33 15.79 11.37 -13.13
CA GLY A 33 15.60 10.37 -14.17
C GLY A 33 15.04 9.11 -13.55
N THR A 34 13.89 8.66 -14.02
CA THR A 34 13.28 7.41 -13.58
C THR A 34 14.19 6.29 -14.05
N VAL A 35 15.12 5.86 -13.19
CA VAL A 35 15.80 4.58 -13.38
C VAL A 35 14.70 3.54 -13.24
N ARG A 36 14.18 3.03 -14.36
CA ARG A 36 13.26 1.90 -14.32
C ARG A 36 13.98 0.78 -13.59
N MET A 37 13.40 0.33 -12.49
CA MET A 37 13.96 -0.80 -11.78
C MET A 37 13.92 -2.06 -12.62
N LYS A 38 14.92 -2.91 -12.39
CA LYS A 38 14.91 -4.28 -12.89
C LYS A 38 13.83 -5.06 -12.14
N ASP A 39 13.19 -5.96 -12.85
CA ASP A 39 12.13 -6.83 -12.32
C ASP A 39 12.64 -7.55 -11.05
N ASP A 40 11.88 -7.45 -9.96
CA ASP A 40 12.18 -8.06 -8.67
C ASP A 40 11.01 -8.99 -8.30
N PRO A 41 11.25 -10.33 -8.25
CA PRO A 41 10.19 -11.31 -8.05
C PRO A 41 9.36 -11.10 -6.79
N PHE A 42 9.93 -10.50 -5.74
CA PHE A 42 9.20 -10.24 -4.50
C PHE A 42 8.05 -9.26 -4.74
N PHE A 43 8.33 -8.13 -5.38
CA PHE A 43 7.34 -7.07 -5.62
C PHE A 43 6.28 -7.52 -6.62
N ASP A 44 6.67 -8.29 -7.63
CA ASP A 44 5.75 -8.81 -8.62
C ASP A 44 4.81 -9.85 -8.00
N THR A 45 5.34 -10.78 -7.20
CA THR A 45 4.54 -11.79 -6.50
C THR A 45 3.59 -11.16 -5.48
N PHE A 46 4.08 -10.17 -4.72
CA PHE A 46 3.23 -9.38 -3.83
C PHE A 46 2.08 -8.75 -4.59
N TYR A 47 2.37 -8.03 -5.69
CA TYR A 47 1.36 -7.35 -6.47
C TYR A 47 0.33 -8.31 -7.07
N GLU A 48 0.79 -9.43 -7.62
CA GLU A 48 -0.07 -10.46 -8.20
C GLU A 48 -1.13 -10.98 -7.24
N LYS A 49 -0.74 -11.21 -5.98
CA LYS A 49 -1.64 -11.69 -4.92
C LYS A 49 -2.46 -10.56 -4.33
N ALA A 50 -1.81 -9.50 -3.87
CA ALA A 50 -2.45 -8.39 -3.15
C ALA A 50 -3.45 -7.61 -4.02
N ARG A 51 -3.32 -7.63 -5.36
CA ARG A 51 -4.29 -6.95 -6.26
C ARG A 51 -5.75 -7.40 -6.06
N ILE A 52 -5.98 -8.57 -5.47
CA ILE A 52 -7.31 -9.11 -5.17
C ILE A 52 -8.04 -8.22 -4.15
N ILE A 53 -7.29 -7.66 -3.19
CA ILE A 53 -7.82 -6.82 -2.10
C ILE A 53 -7.41 -5.33 -2.24
N MET A 54 -6.73 -4.98 -3.34
CA MET A 54 -6.45 -3.59 -3.69
C MET A 54 -7.64 -2.93 -4.38
N THR A 55 -7.88 -1.68 -4.02
CA THR A 55 -8.72 -0.76 -4.78
C THR A 55 -8.15 -0.50 -6.18
N LYS A 56 -8.94 0.13 -7.05
CA LYS A 56 -8.48 0.51 -8.39
C LYS A 56 -7.35 1.55 -8.29
N GLU A 57 -7.48 2.48 -7.37
CA GLU A 57 -6.55 3.59 -7.13
C GLU A 57 -5.22 3.06 -6.59
N GLU A 58 -5.24 2.18 -5.60
CA GLU A 58 -4.04 1.52 -5.07
C GLU A 58 -3.27 0.77 -6.17
N ARG A 59 -3.96 0.07 -7.07
CA ARG A 59 -3.32 -0.61 -8.22
C ARG A 59 -2.63 0.37 -9.17
N LEU A 60 -3.24 1.53 -9.41
CA LEU A 60 -2.65 2.57 -10.27
C LEU A 60 -1.43 3.19 -9.62
N VAL A 61 -1.52 3.53 -8.33
CA VAL A 61 -0.41 4.07 -7.54
C VAL A 61 0.75 3.09 -7.55
N TYR A 62 0.54 1.84 -7.15
CA TYR A 62 1.59 0.82 -7.06
C TYR A 62 2.36 0.63 -8.38
N ARG A 63 1.64 0.58 -9.51
CA ARG A 63 2.24 0.44 -10.85
C ARG A 63 3.04 1.66 -11.28
N SER A 64 2.73 2.84 -10.73
CA SER A 64 3.42 4.09 -11.04
C SER A 64 4.71 4.31 -10.24
N LEU A 65 4.94 3.52 -9.18
CA LEU A 65 6.10 3.69 -8.29
C LEU A 65 7.41 3.39 -9.04
N PRO A 66 8.42 4.28 -8.94
CA PRO A 66 9.61 4.20 -9.81
C PRO A 66 10.63 3.16 -9.34
N ASP A 67 10.69 2.88 -8.04
CA ASP A 67 11.75 2.09 -7.41
C ASP A 67 11.26 1.22 -6.24
N ARG A 68 12.15 0.35 -5.75
CA ARG A 68 11.92 -0.63 -4.67
C ARG A 68 11.66 0.06 -3.35
N GLU A 69 12.30 1.19 -3.09
CA GLU A 69 12.14 1.93 -1.84
C GLU A 69 10.70 2.46 -1.76
N ALA A 70 10.23 3.08 -2.85
CA ALA A 70 8.86 3.53 -2.98
C ALA A 70 7.85 2.37 -2.91
N LYS A 71 8.12 1.23 -3.59
CA LYS A 71 7.26 0.05 -3.50
C LYS A 71 7.24 -0.58 -2.11
N ALA A 72 8.38 -0.61 -1.39
CA ALA A 72 8.46 -1.15 -0.04
C ALA A 72 7.66 -0.28 0.94
N ALA A 73 7.82 1.04 0.86
CA ALA A 73 7.02 1.98 1.64
C ALA A 73 5.51 1.82 1.38
N PHE A 74 5.12 1.65 0.11
CA PHE A 74 3.72 1.36 -0.22
C PHE A 74 3.22 0.07 0.44
N ILE A 75 4.02 -1.01 0.44
CA ILE A 75 3.62 -2.30 1.03
C ILE A 75 3.45 -2.16 2.54
N GLU A 76 4.33 -1.41 3.20
CA GLU A 76 4.23 -1.09 4.63
C GLU A 76 2.93 -0.34 4.93
N ASP A 77 2.69 0.78 4.24
CA ASP A 77 1.47 1.60 4.40
C ASP A 77 0.20 0.80 4.08
N PHE A 78 0.25 -0.04 3.04
CA PHE A 78 -0.85 -0.88 2.59
C PHE A 78 -1.36 -1.81 3.69
N TRP A 79 -0.43 -2.43 4.43
CA TRP A 79 -0.75 -3.31 5.54
C TRP A 79 -1.07 -2.52 6.81
N ALA A 80 -0.32 -1.47 7.12
CA ALA A 80 -0.58 -0.62 8.28
C ALA A 80 -2.01 -0.03 8.27
N MET A 81 -2.50 0.40 7.11
CA MET A 81 -3.90 0.87 6.96
C MET A 81 -4.95 -0.22 7.16
N ARG A 82 -4.57 -1.49 7.00
CA ARG A 82 -5.46 -2.65 7.15
C ARG A 82 -5.28 -3.32 8.51
N ASP A 83 -4.40 -2.82 9.36
CA ASP A 83 -4.15 -3.41 10.67
C ASP A 83 -5.34 -3.18 11.62
N PRO A 84 -6.03 -4.23 12.09
CA PRO A 84 -7.10 -4.06 13.05
C PRO A 84 -6.60 -3.72 14.46
N ASP A 85 -5.38 -4.14 14.83
CA ASP A 85 -4.79 -3.88 16.15
C ASP A 85 -3.30 -3.50 16.03
N PRO A 86 -2.98 -2.23 15.72
CA PRO A 86 -1.60 -1.77 15.60
C PRO A 86 -0.83 -1.77 16.94
N GLY A 87 -1.47 -2.17 18.05
CA GLY A 87 -0.82 -2.38 19.34
C GLY A 87 -0.05 -3.69 19.44
N THR A 88 -0.28 -4.63 18.52
CA THR A 88 0.46 -5.90 18.41
C THR A 88 1.64 -5.75 17.45
N GLU A 89 2.58 -6.70 17.52
CA GLU A 89 3.72 -6.74 16.59
C GLU A 89 3.30 -7.31 15.22
N GLU A 90 2.23 -8.10 15.17
CA GLU A 90 1.79 -8.82 13.98
C GLU A 90 0.49 -8.23 13.44
N ASN A 91 0.46 -7.92 12.14
CA ASN A 91 -0.76 -7.47 11.49
C ASN A 91 -1.70 -8.65 11.19
N GLU A 92 -2.79 -8.78 11.93
CA GLU A 92 -3.67 -9.96 11.86
C GLU A 92 -4.34 -10.11 10.49
N ASN A 93 -4.66 -8.99 9.83
CA ASN A 93 -5.26 -9.01 8.49
C ASN A 93 -4.27 -9.47 7.41
N LYS A 94 -2.98 -9.12 7.54
CA LYS A 94 -1.91 -9.64 6.69
C LYS A 94 -1.77 -11.15 6.86
N THR A 95 -1.70 -11.62 8.11
CA THR A 95 -1.61 -13.05 8.43
C THR A 95 -2.80 -13.81 7.85
N ALA A 96 -4.03 -13.35 8.11
CA ALA A 96 -5.24 -13.98 7.56
C ALA A 96 -5.28 -13.98 6.02
N PHE A 97 -4.77 -12.92 5.37
CA PHE A 97 -4.65 -12.90 3.91
C PHE A 97 -3.66 -13.94 3.40
N GLU A 98 -2.49 -14.07 4.03
CA GLU A 98 -1.47 -15.05 3.67
C GLU A 98 -1.98 -16.50 3.86
N GLU A 99 -2.69 -16.77 4.95
CA GLU A 99 -3.35 -18.05 5.22
C GLU A 99 -4.40 -18.39 4.14
N ARG A 100 -5.19 -17.40 3.69
CA ARG A 100 -6.18 -17.61 2.63
C ARG A 100 -5.53 -17.91 1.28
N ILE A 101 -4.39 -17.31 0.98
CA ILE A 101 -3.60 -17.61 -0.22
C ILE A 101 -3.12 -19.06 -0.17
N GLU A 102 -2.55 -19.50 0.95
CA GLU A 102 -2.07 -20.87 1.13
C GLU A 102 -3.21 -21.89 1.01
N TYR A 103 -4.35 -21.59 1.65
CA TYR A 103 -5.55 -22.42 1.53
C TYR A 103 -5.99 -22.51 0.06
N ALA A 104 -6.05 -21.39 -0.65
CA ALA A 104 -6.48 -21.37 -2.03
C ALA A 104 -5.55 -22.20 -2.92
N ASP A 105 -4.23 -22.05 -2.75
CA ASP A 105 -3.23 -22.86 -3.48
C ASP A 105 -3.35 -24.35 -3.19
N THR A 106 -3.67 -24.71 -1.96
CA THR A 106 -3.84 -26.10 -1.52
C THR A 106 -5.10 -26.75 -2.11
N TRP A 107 -6.20 -26.01 -2.22
CA TRP A 107 -7.53 -26.59 -2.49
C TRP A 107 -8.11 -26.26 -3.87
N PHE A 108 -7.73 -25.16 -4.50
CA PHE A 108 -8.44 -24.62 -5.68
C PHE A 108 -7.69 -24.68 -7.01
N GLY A 109 -6.45 -25.16 -7.05
CA GLY A 109 -5.69 -25.30 -8.31
C GLY A 109 -6.43 -26.11 -9.39
N HIS A 110 -6.25 -25.74 -10.66
CA HIS A 110 -7.02 -26.25 -11.82
C HIS A 110 -7.11 -27.77 -11.92
N HIS A 111 -6.02 -28.48 -11.63
CA HIS A 111 -5.97 -29.94 -11.69
C HIS A 111 -6.19 -30.62 -10.33
N ASN A 112 -6.30 -29.87 -9.22
CA ASN A 112 -6.33 -30.33 -7.82
C ASN A 112 -5.58 -31.67 -7.62
N THR A 113 -4.39 -31.78 -8.19
CA THR A 113 -3.59 -33.02 -8.15
C THR A 113 -3.10 -33.30 -6.74
N HIS A 114 -3.15 -32.29 -5.87
CA HIS A 114 -2.61 -32.35 -4.54
C HIS A 114 -3.57 -32.94 -3.50
N ARG A 115 -4.89 -33.01 -3.75
CA ARG A 115 -5.89 -33.56 -2.79
C ARG A 115 -5.69 -33.00 -1.36
N GLY A 116 -5.46 -31.69 -1.24
CA GLY A 116 -5.19 -31.06 0.06
C GLY A 116 -3.73 -31.12 0.53
N ARG A 117 -2.78 -31.54 -0.31
CA ARG A 117 -1.34 -31.40 -0.07
C ARG A 117 -0.87 -30.02 -0.55
N PRO A 118 0.11 -29.36 0.09
CA PRO A 118 0.70 -28.15 -0.46
C PRO A 118 1.28 -28.43 -1.85
N ALA A 119 1.08 -27.49 -2.78
CA ALA A 119 1.73 -27.54 -4.07
C ALA A 119 3.24 -27.46 -3.84
N GLY A 120 3.97 -28.53 -4.16
CA GLY A 120 5.43 -28.43 -4.25
C GLY A 120 5.79 -27.36 -5.30
N GLU A 121 7.00 -26.80 -5.20
CA GLU A 121 7.50 -25.63 -5.93
C GLU A 121 7.38 -25.67 -7.49
N SER A 122 6.93 -26.79 -8.08
CA SER A 122 7.27 -27.18 -9.45
C SER A 122 6.14 -27.11 -10.49
N ARG A 123 4.96 -26.52 -10.22
CA ARG A 123 3.91 -26.40 -11.26
C ARG A 123 3.23 -25.02 -11.32
N SER A 124 3.52 -24.27 -12.39
CA SER A 124 2.83 -23.03 -12.77
C SER A 124 1.32 -23.15 -12.81
N ASP A 125 0.82 -24.35 -13.15
CA ASP A 125 -0.60 -24.64 -13.34
C ASP A 125 -1.35 -24.89 -12.01
N SER A 126 -0.66 -24.72 -10.87
CA SER A 126 -1.17 -24.98 -9.52
C SER A 126 -1.43 -23.71 -8.70
N ARG A 127 -1.51 -22.53 -9.32
CA ARG A 127 -1.87 -21.27 -8.65
C ARG A 127 -3.36 -21.27 -8.31
N GLY A 128 -3.71 -21.83 -7.15
CA GLY A 128 -5.08 -21.92 -6.68
C GLY A 128 -5.65 -20.55 -6.29
N TRP A 129 -4.81 -19.64 -5.80
CA TRP A 129 -5.21 -18.24 -5.53
C TRP A 129 -5.65 -17.47 -6.78
N ASP A 130 -5.16 -17.83 -7.98
CA ASP A 130 -5.47 -17.17 -9.26
C ASP A 130 -6.65 -17.84 -9.99
N THR A 131 -7.42 -18.68 -9.30
CA THR A 131 -8.66 -19.28 -9.83
C THR A 131 -9.89 -18.54 -9.32
N ASP A 132 -11.03 -18.64 -10.01
CA ASP A 132 -12.29 -18.00 -9.58
C ASP A 132 -12.68 -18.38 -8.13
N ARG A 133 -12.50 -19.66 -7.76
CA ARG A 133 -12.78 -20.15 -6.41
C ARG A 133 -11.81 -19.58 -5.38
N GLY A 134 -10.51 -19.56 -5.71
CA GLY A 134 -9.49 -18.95 -4.86
C GLY A 134 -9.73 -17.46 -4.65
N TYR A 135 -10.05 -16.74 -5.72
CA TYR A 135 -10.38 -15.32 -5.67
C TYR A 135 -11.53 -15.05 -4.69
N VAL A 136 -12.64 -15.79 -4.81
CA VAL A 136 -13.80 -15.65 -3.92
C VAL A 136 -13.43 -15.97 -2.47
N TYR A 137 -12.69 -17.06 -2.23
CA TYR A 137 -12.27 -17.45 -0.89
C TYR A 137 -11.33 -16.43 -0.23
N ILE A 138 -10.39 -15.85 -0.99
CA ILE A 138 -9.48 -14.82 -0.47
C ILE A 138 -10.26 -13.56 -0.09
N LEU A 139 -11.18 -13.14 -0.97
CA LEU A 139 -11.97 -11.93 -0.78
C LEU A 139 -12.96 -12.04 0.38
N LEU A 140 -13.68 -13.14 0.48
CA LEU A 140 -14.78 -13.31 1.44
C LEU A 140 -14.38 -14.09 2.69
N GLY A 141 -13.35 -14.93 2.61
CA GLY A 141 -12.98 -15.85 3.67
C GLY A 141 -13.76 -17.18 3.61
N PRO A 142 -13.66 -18.00 4.68
CA PRO A 142 -14.43 -19.22 4.81
C PRO A 142 -15.94 -18.96 4.93
N PRO A 143 -16.80 -19.94 4.61
CA PRO A 143 -18.24 -19.80 4.77
C PRO A 143 -18.65 -19.66 6.24
N ASP A 144 -19.65 -18.83 6.50
CA ASP A 144 -20.19 -18.61 7.85
C ASP A 144 -20.94 -19.83 8.41
N GLU A 145 -21.54 -20.65 7.53
CA GLU A 145 -22.33 -21.82 7.90
C GLU A 145 -21.96 -23.06 7.07
N LEU A 146 -21.85 -24.21 7.74
CA LEU A 146 -21.68 -25.53 7.14
C LEU A 146 -22.92 -26.39 7.48
N TYR A 147 -23.60 -26.90 6.45
CA TYR A 147 -24.81 -27.71 6.56
C TYR A 147 -24.52 -29.21 6.48
#